data_AF-A0A454JK23-F1
#
_entry.id   AF-A0A454JK23-F1
#
_cell.length_a   1.000
_cell.length_b   1.000
_cell.length_c   1.000
_cell.angle_alpha   90.00
_cell.angle_beta   90.00
_cell.angle_gamma   90.00
#
_symmetry.space_group_name_H-M   'P 1'
#
loop_
_entity.id
_entity.type
_entity.pdbx_description
1 polymer ?
#
loop_
_entity_poly.entity_id
_entity_poly.type
_entity_poly.pdbx_seq_one_letter_code
_entity_poly.pdbx_strand_id
1 'polypeptide(L)'
;MSKQDADIIGKALQQPASLAKRLPALPARGGIPSSTAKGNAAQPAITATGSGIDSPLTESSRTNYGTTYVTTSDGLFSIAFTAVKQLTMKDAANRTVIFNYQEPAA
;
A
#
# COMPACT_ATOMS: atom_id res chain seq x y z
N MET A 1 -32.44 78.33 6.37
CA MET A 1 -32.20 76.93 5.97
C MET A 1 -33.49 76.18 6.19
N SER A 2 -34.14 75.72 5.12
CA SER A 2 -35.43 75.06 5.25
C SER A 2 -35.25 73.62 5.74
N LYS A 3 -36.28 73.03 6.34
CA LYS A 3 -36.26 71.62 6.78
C LYS A 3 -35.93 70.67 5.62
N GLN A 4 -36.34 71.03 4.41
CA GLN A 4 -36.02 70.28 3.19
C GLN A 4 -34.52 70.31 2.86
N ASP A 5 -33.84 71.44 3.06
CA ASP A 5 -32.40 71.54 2.78
C ASP A 5 -31.59 70.67 3.74
N ALA A 6 -31.99 70.61 5.02
CA ALA A 6 -31.36 69.76 6.02
C ALA A 6 -31.55 68.25 5.72
N ASP A 7 -32.75 67.85 5.27
CA ASP A 7 -33.04 66.46 4.89
C ASP A 7 -32.27 66.03 3.64
N ILE A 8 -32.10 66.93 2.66
CA ILE A 8 -31.32 66.64 1.44
C ILE A 8 -29.85 66.42 1.78
N ILE A 9 -29.27 67.27 2.65
CA ILE A 9 -27.88 67.13 3.09
C ILE A 9 -27.72 65.86 3.94
N GLY A 10 -28.64 65.59 4.86
CA GLY A 10 -28.63 64.37 5.67
C GLY A 10 -28.70 63.09 4.84
N LYS A 11 -29.50 63.09 3.76
CA LYS A 11 -29.61 61.97 2.83
C LYS A 11 -28.37 61.82 1.93
N ALA A 12 -27.75 62.92 1.51
CA ALA A 12 -26.54 62.90 0.69
C ALA A 12 -25.31 62.41 1.46
N LEU A 13 -25.26 62.62 2.78
CA LEU A 13 -24.13 62.25 3.63
C LEU A 13 -24.21 60.82 4.21
N GLN A 14 -25.33 60.11 4.01
CA GLN A 14 -25.45 58.70 4.36
C GLN A 14 -24.69 57.84 3.34
N GLN A 15 -23.36 57.83 3.43
CA GLN A 15 -22.54 56.82 2.78
C GLN A 15 -22.80 55.47 3.46
N PRO A 16 -23.31 54.45 2.76
CA PRO A 16 -23.39 53.12 3.33
C PRO A 16 -21.97 52.63 3.60
N ALA A 17 -21.65 52.30 4.85
CA ALA A 17 -20.38 51.70 5.21
C ALA A 17 -20.15 50.46 4.34
N SER A 18 -19.07 50.44 3.54
CA SER A 18 -18.78 49.28 2.70
C SER A 18 -18.47 48.11 3.62
N LEU A 19 -19.31 47.07 3.58
CA LEU A 19 -19.05 45.84 4.32
C LEU A 19 -17.75 45.22 3.79
N ALA A 20 -16.71 45.19 4.62
CA ALA A 20 -15.43 44.58 4.27
C ALA A 20 -15.65 43.09 3.98
N LYS A 21 -15.48 42.69 2.71
CA LYS A 21 -15.65 41.31 2.27
C LYS A 21 -14.53 40.45 2.85
N ARG A 22 -14.83 39.60 3.82
CA ARG A 22 -13.86 38.64 4.37
C ARG A 22 -13.76 37.43 3.44
N LEU A 23 -12.58 36.83 3.37
CA LEU A 23 -12.40 35.56 2.67
C LEU A 23 -13.23 34.46 3.36
N PRO A 24 -13.82 33.51 2.60
CA PRO A 24 -14.51 32.37 3.18
C PRO A 24 -13.57 31.54 4.06
N ALA A 25 -14.11 30.95 5.13
CA ALA A 25 -13.37 30.01 5.95
C ALA A 25 -12.96 28.78 5.13
N LEU A 26 -11.75 28.27 5.36
CA LEU A 26 -11.25 27.08 4.67
C LEU A 26 -12.10 25.86 5.10
N PRO A 27 -12.60 25.03 4.17
CA PRO A 27 -13.39 23.86 4.53
C PRO A 27 -12.53 22.86 5.32
N ALA A 28 -13.13 22.21 6.31
CA ALA A 28 -12.47 21.15 7.06
C ALA A 28 -12.05 20.02 6.11
N ARG A 29 -10.76 19.64 6.13
CA ARG A 29 -10.31 18.42 5.45
C ARG A 29 -10.98 17.23 6.14
N GLY A 30 -11.73 16.44 5.37
CA GLY A 30 -12.38 15.24 5.86
C GLY A 30 -11.41 14.29 6.56
N GLY A 31 -11.92 13.50 7.50
CA GLY A 31 -11.12 12.55 8.28
C GLY A 31 -10.39 11.56 7.37
N ILE A 32 -9.11 11.33 7.64
CA ILE A 32 -8.35 10.24 7.05
C ILE A 32 -9.08 8.94 7.43
N PRO A 33 -9.47 8.08 6.47
CA PRO A 33 -10.17 6.84 6.79
C PRO A 33 -9.29 5.97 7.70
N SER A 34 -9.86 5.48 8.80
CA SER A 34 -9.16 4.65 9.79
C SER A 34 -8.90 3.21 9.32
N SER A 35 -9.36 2.84 8.13
CA SER A 35 -9.33 1.47 7.63
C SER A 35 -8.46 1.34 6.39
N THR A 36 -7.40 0.55 6.52
CA THR A 36 -6.78 -0.13 5.39
C THR A 36 -7.49 -1.48 5.21
N ALA A 37 -8.29 -1.62 4.15
CA ALA A 37 -8.84 -2.91 3.79
C ALA A 37 -7.72 -3.78 3.17
N LYS A 38 -7.26 -4.81 3.87
CA LYS A 38 -6.61 -5.95 3.22
C LYS A 38 -7.72 -6.82 2.65
N GLY A 39 -7.84 -6.86 1.33
CA GLY A 39 -8.71 -7.83 0.68
C GLY A 39 -8.20 -9.23 0.98
N ASN A 40 -8.97 -10.03 1.71
CA ASN A 40 -8.77 -11.47 1.69
C ASN A 40 -9.23 -11.95 0.32
N ALA A 41 -8.31 -12.37 -0.53
CA ALA A 41 -8.68 -13.07 -1.76
C ALA A 41 -9.31 -14.41 -1.36
N ALA A 42 -10.63 -14.47 -1.31
CA ALA A 42 -11.34 -15.73 -1.40
C ALA A 42 -11.14 -16.24 -2.83
N GLN A 43 -10.12 -17.07 -3.04
CA GLN A 43 -9.95 -17.74 -4.32
C GLN A 43 -11.20 -18.60 -4.55
N PRO A 44 -11.98 -18.36 -5.62
CA PRO A 44 -13.09 -19.25 -5.95
C PRO A 44 -12.50 -20.64 -6.18
N ALA A 45 -13.11 -21.68 -5.61
CA ALA A 45 -12.72 -23.06 -5.91
C ALA A 45 -12.76 -23.24 -7.43
N ILE A 46 -11.59 -23.44 -8.04
CA ILE A 46 -11.48 -23.62 -9.48
C ILE A 46 -12.09 -24.98 -9.81
N THR A 47 -13.29 -24.98 -10.42
CA THR A 47 -13.92 -26.18 -11.00
C THR A 47 -13.34 -26.55 -12.36
N ALA A 48 -12.33 -25.81 -12.85
CA ALA A 48 -11.71 -26.07 -14.13
C ALA A 48 -10.84 -27.35 -14.06
N THR A 49 -11.17 -28.31 -14.91
CA THR A 49 -10.35 -29.46 -15.30
C THR A 49 -9.13 -29.03 -16.12
N GLY A 50 -8.31 -28.14 -15.57
CA GLY A 50 -7.05 -27.67 -16.15
C GLY A 50 -5.88 -27.96 -15.21
N SER A 51 -4.71 -28.29 -15.77
CA SER A 51 -3.46 -28.62 -15.07
C SER A 51 -2.82 -27.45 -14.31
N GLY A 52 -3.58 -26.75 -13.47
CA GLY A 52 -3.11 -25.65 -12.62
C GLY A 52 -2.78 -26.10 -11.20
N ILE A 53 -1.84 -25.39 -10.58
CA ILE A 53 -1.56 -25.48 -9.14
C ILE A 53 -2.57 -24.61 -8.39
N ASP A 54 -3.19 -25.13 -7.32
CA ASP A 54 -4.24 -24.41 -6.59
C ASP A 54 -3.68 -23.61 -5.41
N SER A 55 -3.85 -22.30 -5.44
CA SER A 55 -3.44 -21.41 -4.34
C SER A 55 -4.44 -21.46 -3.18
N PRO A 56 -4.01 -21.33 -1.91
CA PRO A 56 -2.64 -21.03 -1.47
C PRO A 56 -1.71 -22.25 -1.48
N LEU A 57 -0.44 -22.00 -1.78
CA LEU A 57 0.64 -22.95 -1.56
C LEU A 57 1.16 -22.84 -0.13
N THR A 58 1.16 -23.95 0.59
CA THR A 58 1.70 -24.08 1.95
C THR A 58 2.96 -24.92 1.92
N GLU A 59 4.05 -24.43 2.49
CA GLU A 59 5.31 -25.19 2.55
C GLU A 59 5.17 -26.41 3.48
N SER A 60 5.60 -27.58 2.99
CA SER A 60 5.64 -28.83 3.76
C SER A 60 7.04 -29.18 4.22
N SER A 61 8.03 -29.09 3.33
CA SER A 61 9.43 -29.38 3.65
C SER A 61 10.40 -28.75 2.66
N ARG A 62 11.66 -28.59 3.07
CA ARG A 62 12.75 -28.15 2.20
C ARG A 62 14.02 -28.97 2.43
N THR A 63 14.83 -29.11 1.38
CA THR A 63 16.20 -29.62 1.45
C THR A 63 17.15 -28.57 0.89
N ASN A 64 18.40 -28.58 1.34
CA ASN A 64 19.41 -27.60 0.96
C ASN A 64 20.61 -28.29 0.28
N TYR A 65 21.35 -27.53 -0.51
CA TYR A 65 22.70 -27.88 -0.96
C TYR A 65 23.70 -27.78 0.21
N GLY A 66 24.96 -28.14 -0.06
CA GLY A 66 26.04 -27.97 0.90
C GLY A 66 26.26 -26.50 1.27
N THR A 67 26.89 -26.26 2.41
CA THR A 67 27.28 -24.90 2.82
C THR A 67 28.32 -24.35 1.87
N THR A 68 28.03 -23.19 1.28
CA THR A 68 28.98 -22.43 0.46
C THR A 68 29.56 -21.30 1.30
N TYR A 69 30.86 -21.06 1.14
CA TYR A 69 31.59 -19.98 1.79
C TYR A 69 32.06 -18.99 0.73
N VAL A 70 31.66 -17.72 0.88
CA VAL A 70 32.15 -16.63 0.03
C VAL A 70 32.94 -15.68 0.90
N THR A 71 34.22 -15.54 0.58
CA THR A 71 35.12 -14.60 1.24
C THR A 71 35.05 -13.26 0.53
N THR A 72 34.95 -12.18 1.31
CA THR A 72 35.00 -10.81 0.77
C THR A 72 36.33 -10.56 0.07
N SER A 73 36.35 -9.64 -0.90
CA SER A 73 37.56 -9.36 -1.68
C SER A 73 38.74 -8.85 -0.86
N ASP A 74 38.47 -8.27 0.32
CA ASP A 74 39.47 -7.82 1.30
C ASP A 74 39.94 -8.94 2.25
N GLY A 75 39.34 -10.13 2.19
CA GLY A 75 39.69 -11.29 3.01
C GLY A 75 39.22 -11.23 4.46
N LEU A 76 38.50 -10.17 4.87
CA LEU A 76 38.16 -9.94 6.28
C LEU A 76 36.95 -10.74 6.77
N PHE A 77 36.01 -11.03 5.88
CA PHE A 77 34.79 -11.75 6.22
C PHE A 77 34.58 -12.96 5.32
N SER A 78 34.04 -14.02 5.91
CA SER A 78 33.54 -15.18 5.17
C SER A 78 32.06 -15.35 5.48
N ILE A 79 31.23 -15.33 4.45
CA ILE A 79 29.79 -15.51 4.56
C ILE A 79 29.48 -16.96 4.21
N ALA A 80 28.94 -17.68 5.18
CA ALA A 80 28.44 -19.04 4.99
C ALA A 80 26.93 -18.99 4.68
N PHE A 81 26.50 -19.64 3.61
CA PHE A 81 25.08 -19.80 3.30
C PHE A 81 24.77 -21.19 2.77
N THR A 82 23.52 -21.63 2.94
CA THR A 82 23.00 -22.89 2.41
C THR A 82 21.87 -22.58 1.44
N ALA A 83 22.07 -22.89 0.16
CA ALA A 83 21.06 -22.66 -0.86
C ALA A 83 19.99 -23.76 -0.80
N VAL A 84 18.72 -23.40 -1.01
CA VAL A 84 17.63 -24.37 -1.10
C VAL A 84 17.80 -25.21 -2.36
N LYS A 85 17.77 -26.54 -2.21
CA LYS A 85 17.83 -27.52 -3.30
C LYS A 85 16.44 -27.89 -3.79
N GLN A 86 15.55 -28.23 -2.85
CA GLN A 86 14.20 -28.62 -3.17
C GLN A 86 13.23 -28.04 -2.15
N LEU A 87 12.09 -27.55 -2.63
CA LEU A 87 10.97 -27.10 -1.80
C LEU A 87 9.74 -27.92 -2.14
N THR A 88 9.18 -28.60 -1.14
CA THR A 88 7.94 -29.35 -1.26
C THR A 88 6.81 -28.54 -0.65
N MET A 89 5.76 -28.29 -1.42
CA MET A 89 4.58 -27.54 -0.99
C MET A 89 3.32 -28.38 -1.17
N LYS A 90 2.30 -28.04 -0.39
CA LYS A 90 0.93 -28.50 -0.53
C LYS A 90 0.09 -27.37 -1.09
N ASP A 91 -0.68 -27.68 -2.11
CA ASP A 91 -1.63 -26.74 -2.68
C ASP A 91 -2.96 -26.80 -1.90
N ALA A 92 -3.92 -25.93 -2.23
CA ALA A 92 -5.21 -25.88 -1.52
C ALA A 92 -6.03 -27.19 -1.65
N ALA A 93 -5.79 -27.95 -2.72
CA ALA A 93 -6.36 -29.27 -2.96
C ALA A 93 -5.51 -30.42 -2.36
N ASN A 94 -4.51 -30.11 -1.52
CA ASN A 94 -3.59 -31.03 -0.86
C ASN A 94 -2.69 -31.86 -1.80
N ARG A 95 -2.58 -31.46 -3.07
CA ARG A 95 -1.65 -32.01 -4.06
C ARG A 95 -0.23 -31.56 -3.71
N THR A 96 0.74 -32.42 -4.00
CA THR A 96 2.16 -32.11 -3.77
C THR A 96 2.72 -31.35 -4.96
N VAL A 97 3.34 -30.21 -4.68
CA VAL A 97 4.07 -29.39 -5.65
C VAL A 97 5.54 -29.36 -5.25
N ILE A 98 6.44 -29.64 -6.19
CA ILE A 98 7.88 -29.70 -5.92
C ILE A 98 8.60 -28.67 -6.79
N PHE A 99 9.36 -27.79 -6.16
CA PHE A 99 10.30 -26.89 -6.82
C PHE A 99 11.71 -27.44 -6.65
N ASN A 100 12.39 -27.70 -7.77
CA ASN A 100 13.78 -28.10 -7.80
C ASN A 100 14.62 -26.91 -8.26
N TYR A 101 15.54 -26.47 -7.41
CA TYR A 101 16.43 -25.36 -7.69
C TYR A 101 17.79 -25.89 -8.14
N GLN A 102 18.42 -25.19 -9.07
CA GLN A 102 19.80 -25.49 -9.46
C GLN A 102 20.78 -25.05 -8.38
N GLU A 103 21.91 -25.74 -8.28
CA GLU A 103 23.00 -25.35 -7.39
C GLU A 103 23.58 -24.00 -7.87
N PRO A 104 23.72 -22.99 -7.00
CA PRO A 104 24.34 -21.73 -7.37
C PRO A 104 25.80 -21.91 -7.75
N ALA A 105 26.26 -21.17 -8.76
CA ALA A 105 27.69 -21.05 -9.02
C ALA A 105 28.38 -20.34 -7.85
N ALA A 106 29.54 -20.85 -7.45
CA ALA A 106 30.42 -20.26 -6.45
C ALA A 106 31.18 -19.05 -7.01
#